data_AF-A0A6G3WRG6-F1
#
_entry.id   AF-A0A6G3WRG6-F1
#
_cell.length_a   1.000
_cell.length_b   1.000
_cell.length_c   1.000
_cell.angle_alpha   90.00
_cell.angle_beta   90.00
_cell.angle_gamma   90.00
#
_symmetry.space_group_name_H-M   'P 1'
#
loop_
_entity.id
_entity.type
_entity.pdbx_description
1 polymer ?
#
loop_
_entity_poly.entity_id
_entity_poly.type
_entity_poly.pdbx_seq_one_letter_code
_entity_poly.pdbx_strand_id
1 'polypeptide(L)'
;MSTEDRPPAPRSLAEALRARGDASLGALLRSRPDLITPVPTDLTQLATRAGTRASVVRALERLDRFALQTAEALAVAADPAAYGELLGLMAGDDADPAVVAALPHALDLLREQALVWGDDDRLRLVRTARELLAPSPQHPSPTGLGPTVQEATAGMSPGRIQEIVTAAGLASTHDSVSAVAALAGLFTDRARMAALLADAPADSLDVLERLVWGPPYGQVTADPAPRLRWLLDRGLLLPTAPGTVVLPREVALHLRRGLAHRTPEPVPPAVETAAVHRPQVVDSAAAGQAYTALATVEELLKDWDEGGPAVLRAGGLSVRDLKRTAVALDVPEPVAAFWVELAYAAGLIASDGEADERYAATPAYDEWLELPAAERWSRLVTAWLAATRTPGLVGGRDAKDRTLSALGPGLDRSAAPEVRHRVLALLAGLPEGAAPAAGSVLARLRWE
;
A
#
# COMPACT_ATOMS: atom_id res chain seq x y z
N MET A 1 11.45 -41.38 -3.37
CA MET A 1 10.44 -41.06 -4.39
C MET A 1 11.18 -40.39 -5.54
N SER A 2 11.25 -41.06 -6.68
CA SER A 2 12.05 -40.67 -7.84
C SER A 2 11.57 -39.33 -8.42
N THR A 3 12.52 -38.53 -8.89
CA THR A 3 12.38 -37.18 -9.46
C THR A 3 11.58 -37.11 -10.78
N GLU A 4 10.92 -38.18 -11.20
CA GLU A 4 10.38 -38.35 -12.55
C GLU A 4 8.88 -38.07 -12.73
N ASP A 5 8.14 -37.72 -11.68
CA ASP A 5 6.68 -37.55 -11.76
C ASP A 5 6.17 -36.16 -11.33
N ARG A 6 7.03 -35.13 -11.42
CA ARG A 6 6.58 -33.75 -11.20
C ARG A 6 5.92 -33.24 -12.49
N PRO A 7 4.63 -32.84 -12.47
CA PRO A 7 3.97 -32.29 -13.65
C PRO A 7 4.76 -31.09 -14.19
N PRO A 8 4.80 -30.90 -15.53
CA PRO A 8 5.58 -29.83 -16.13
C PRO A 8 5.16 -28.46 -15.60
N ALA A 9 6.13 -27.60 -15.30
CA ALA A 9 5.89 -26.25 -14.83
C ALA A 9 4.94 -25.49 -15.79
N PRO A 10 3.95 -24.74 -15.26
CA PRO A 10 2.99 -24.03 -16.09
C PRO A 10 3.72 -23.01 -16.98
N ARG A 11 3.25 -22.84 -18.22
CA ARG A 11 3.81 -21.91 -19.21
C ARG A 11 3.04 -20.59 -19.27
N SER A 12 1.89 -20.52 -18.62
CA SER A 12 1.06 -19.32 -18.53
C SER A 12 0.29 -19.28 -17.20
N LEU A 13 -0.22 -18.10 -16.84
CA LEU A 13 -1.12 -17.95 -15.70
C LEU A 13 -2.38 -18.82 -15.86
N ALA A 14 -2.94 -18.93 -17.06
CA ALA A 14 -4.12 -19.76 -17.32
C ALA A 14 -3.84 -21.26 -17.05
N GLU A 15 -2.66 -21.76 -17.42
CA GLU A 15 -2.23 -23.13 -17.07
C GLU A 15 -2.03 -23.29 -15.57
N ALA A 16 -1.42 -22.30 -14.91
CA ALA A 16 -1.24 -22.32 -13.46
C ALA A 16 -2.58 -22.34 -12.73
N LEU A 17 -3.59 -21.60 -13.20
CA LEU A 17 -4.95 -21.62 -12.63
C LEU A 17 -5.66 -22.95 -12.90
N ARG A 18 -5.47 -23.57 -14.07
CA ARG A 18 -6.03 -24.90 -14.38
C ARG A 18 -5.49 -26.01 -13.48
N ALA A 19 -4.27 -25.86 -12.98
CA ALA A 19 -3.67 -26.81 -12.05
C ALA A 19 -4.13 -26.63 -10.59
N ARG A 20 -4.90 -25.56 -10.27
CA ARG A 20 -5.42 -25.32 -8.91
C ARG A 20 -6.68 -26.12 -8.65
N GLY A 21 -6.84 -26.58 -7.41
CA GLY A 21 -8.10 -27.16 -6.93
C GLY A 21 -9.16 -26.11 -6.60
N ASP A 22 -10.41 -26.56 -6.49
CA ASP A 22 -11.59 -25.71 -6.27
C ASP A 22 -11.48 -24.80 -5.04
N ALA A 23 -10.91 -25.30 -3.94
CA ALA A 23 -10.71 -24.50 -2.73
C ALA A 23 -9.79 -23.30 -2.97
N SER A 24 -8.73 -23.47 -3.75
CA SER A 24 -7.78 -22.41 -4.11
C SER A 24 -8.40 -21.41 -5.09
N LEU A 25 -9.18 -21.87 -6.06
CA LEU A 25 -9.94 -20.99 -6.95
C LEU A 25 -11.02 -20.20 -6.20
N GLY A 26 -11.71 -20.83 -5.25
CA GLY A 26 -12.66 -20.17 -4.37
C GLY A 26 -12.01 -19.15 -3.43
N ALA A 27 -10.76 -19.35 -3.03
CA ALA A 27 -9.98 -18.37 -2.27
C ALA A 27 -9.59 -17.16 -3.14
N LEU A 28 -9.14 -17.39 -4.37
CA LEU A 28 -8.87 -16.33 -5.37
C LEU A 28 -10.11 -15.45 -5.62
N LEU A 29 -11.29 -16.03 -5.82
CA LEU A 29 -12.51 -15.26 -6.09
C LEU A 29 -13.01 -14.47 -4.87
N ARG A 30 -12.74 -14.94 -3.64
CA ARG A 30 -13.03 -14.20 -2.40
C ARG A 30 -12.05 -13.04 -2.18
N SER A 31 -10.77 -13.24 -2.47
CA SER A 31 -9.75 -12.19 -2.34
C SER A 31 -9.85 -11.15 -3.46
N ARG A 32 -10.26 -11.56 -4.66
CA ARG A 32 -10.47 -10.70 -5.83
C ARG A 32 -11.91 -10.78 -6.38
N PRO A 33 -12.91 -10.18 -5.68
CA PRO A 33 -14.31 -10.20 -6.10
C PRO A 33 -14.57 -9.59 -7.48
N ASP A 34 -13.70 -8.69 -7.94
CA ASP A 34 -13.80 -8.05 -9.25
C ASP A 34 -13.64 -9.06 -10.41
N LEU A 35 -13.08 -10.25 -10.16
CA LEU A 35 -12.91 -11.29 -11.18
C LEU A 35 -14.22 -11.97 -11.58
N ILE A 36 -15.24 -11.94 -10.72
CA ILE A 36 -16.51 -12.65 -10.91
C ILE A 36 -17.62 -11.79 -11.54
N THR A 37 -17.35 -10.51 -11.84
CA THR A 37 -18.35 -9.60 -12.41
C THR A 37 -17.91 -9.06 -13.77
N PRO A 38 -18.50 -9.55 -14.90
CA PRO A 38 -19.47 -10.66 -14.99
C PRO A 38 -18.80 -12.01 -14.72
N VAL A 39 -19.56 -13.11 -14.56
CA VAL A 39 -18.95 -14.43 -14.29
C VAL A 39 -18.06 -14.86 -15.45
N PRO A 40 -16.81 -15.33 -15.21
CA PRO A 40 -15.95 -15.78 -16.30
C PRO A 40 -16.42 -17.10 -16.90
N THR A 41 -16.33 -17.25 -18.22
CA THR A 41 -16.74 -18.46 -18.94
C THR A 41 -15.77 -19.63 -18.81
N ASP A 42 -14.49 -19.32 -18.58
CA ASP A 42 -13.41 -20.30 -18.42
C ASP A 42 -12.21 -19.70 -17.67
N LEU A 43 -11.22 -20.54 -17.35
CA LEU A 43 -10.01 -20.15 -16.62
C LEU A 43 -9.05 -19.28 -17.45
N THR A 44 -9.15 -19.29 -18.78
CA THR A 44 -8.37 -18.39 -19.63
C THR A 44 -8.91 -16.97 -19.52
N GLN A 45 -10.23 -16.79 -19.57
CA GLN A 45 -10.88 -15.50 -19.33
C GLN A 45 -10.61 -14.99 -17.91
N LEU A 46 -10.66 -15.87 -16.90
CA LEU A 46 -10.29 -15.53 -15.52
C LEU A 46 -8.84 -15.01 -15.46
N ALA A 47 -7.88 -15.72 -16.07
CA ALA A 47 -6.48 -15.31 -16.11
C ALA A 47 -6.29 -13.95 -16.82
N THR A 48 -6.96 -13.74 -17.95
CA THR A 48 -6.92 -12.46 -18.68
C THR A 48 -7.43 -11.32 -17.81
N ARG A 49 -8.56 -11.51 -17.10
CA ARG A 49 -9.11 -10.49 -16.19
C ARG A 49 -8.20 -10.21 -15.01
N ALA A 50 -7.65 -11.25 -14.40
CA ALA A 50 -6.69 -11.14 -13.30
C ALA A 50 -5.43 -10.36 -13.69
N GLY A 51 -5.05 -10.38 -14.97
CA GLY A 51 -3.96 -9.59 -15.52
C GLY A 51 -4.32 -8.16 -15.95
N THR A 52 -5.59 -7.74 -15.89
CA THR A 52 -5.96 -6.36 -16.28
C THR A 52 -5.44 -5.33 -15.28
N ARG A 53 -5.08 -4.14 -15.76
CA ARG A 53 -4.55 -3.06 -14.90
C ARG A 53 -5.47 -2.72 -13.73
N ALA A 54 -6.77 -2.56 -13.97
CA ALA A 54 -7.72 -2.21 -12.91
C ALA A 54 -7.81 -3.29 -11.83
N SER A 55 -7.77 -4.56 -12.22
CA SER A 55 -7.84 -5.70 -11.31
C SER A 55 -6.52 -5.86 -10.52
N VAL A 56 -5.38 -5.69 -11.18
CA VAL A 56 -4.05 -5.75 -10.54
C VAL A 56 -3.87 -4.62 -9.53
N VAL A 57 -4.25 -3.38 -9.87
CA VAL A 57 -4.16 -2.24 -8.93
C VAL A 57 -4.94 -2.54 -7.64
N ARG A 58 -6.19 -3.01 -7.77
CA ARG A 58 -7.02 -3.40 -6.61
C ARG A 58 -6.40 -4.52 -5.77
N ALA A 59 -5.76 -5.49 -6.42
CA ALA A 59 -5.09 -6.59 -5.72
C ALA A 59 -3.87 -6.07 -4.94
N LEU A 60 -3.03 -5.23 -5.57
CA LEU A 60 -1.87 -4.63 -4.93
C LEU A 60 -2.24 -3.72 -3.74
N GLU A 61 -3.34 -2.96 -3.86
CA GLU A 61 -3.87 -2.10 -2.77
C GLU A 61 -4.37 -2.88 -1.54
N ARG A 62 -4.56 -4.20 -1.67
CA ARG A 62 -5.05 -5.10 -0.61
C ARG A 62 -3.96 -6.02 -0.05
N LEU A 63 -2.73 -5.89 -0.54
CA LEU A 63 -1.60 -6.63 0.00
C LEU A 63 -1.16 -5.99 1.31
N ASP A 64 -0.86 -6.83 2.30
CA ASP A 64 -0.08 -6.38 3.43
C ASP A 64 1.30 -5.88 2.96
N ARG A 65 1.94 -5.11 3.83
CA ARG A 65 3.18 -4.40 3.56
C ARG A 65 4.29 -5.33 3.11
N PHE A 66 4.38 -6.53 3.69
CA PHE A 66 5.45 -7.45 3.36
C PHE A 66 5.21 -8.17 2.04
N ALA A 67 3.97 -8.55 1.74
CA ALA A 67 3.57 -9.10 0.45
C ALA A 67 3.76 -8.07 -0.68
N LEU A 68 3.43 -6.79 -0.42
CA LEU A 68 3.71 -5.70 -1.35
C LEU A 68 5.23 -5.52 -1.57
N GLN A 69 6.03 -5.48 -0.49
CA GLN A 69 7.49 -5.39 -0.60
C GLN A 69 8.08 -6.57 -1.38
N THR A 70 7.52 -7.77 -1.19
CA THR A 70 7.90 -8.98 -1.92
C THR A 70 7.58 -8.86 -3.41
N ALA A 71 6.41 -8.33 -3.77
CA ALA A 71 6.04 -8.09 -5.17
C ALA A 71 6.93 -7.01 -5.82
N GLU A 72 7.27 -5.95 -5.08
CA GLU A 72 8.19 -4.89 -5.53
C GLU A 72 9.61 -5.43 -5.74
N ALA A 73 10.12 -6.28 -4.84
CA ALA A 73 11.41 -6.95 -4.99
C ALA A 73 11.41 -7.89 -6.22
N LEU A 74 10.34 -8.66 -6.41
CA LEU A 74 10.21 -9.53 -7.59
C LEU A 74 10.10 -8.72 -8.90
N ALA A 75 9.53 -7.50 -8.85
CA ALA A 75 9.45 -6.61 -10.01
C ALA A 75 10.82 -6.09 -10.47
N VAL A 76 11.81 -6.02 -9.57
CA VAL A 76 13.19 -5.62 -9.89
C VAL A 76 14.16 -6.80 -10.06
N ALA A 77 13.74 -8.02 -9.73
CA ALA A 77 14.46 -9.27 -10.00
C ALA A 77 14.45 -9.64 -11.49
N ALA A 78 15.22 -10.66 -11.87
CA ALA A 78 15.15 -11.29 -13.18
C ALA A 78 13.73 -11.79 -13.53
N ASP A 79 13.45 -12.01 -14.82
CA ASP A 79 12.17 -12.59 -15.26
C ASP A 79 12.42 -13.80 -16.19
N PRO A 80 12.18 -15.03 -15.73
CA PRO A 80 11.74 -15.41 -14.39
C PRO A 80 12.86 -15.29 -13.34
N ALA A 81 12.48 -15.13 -12.06
CA ALA A 81 13.41 -15.13 -10.93
C ALA A 81 13.41 -16.49 -10.21
N ALA A 82 14.55 -16.86 -9.63
CA ALA A 82 14.61 -17.97 -8.68
C ALA A 82 14.21 -17.48 -7.27
N TYR A 83 13.66 -18.36 -6.44
CA TYR A 83 13.33 -18.07 -5.05
C TYR A 83 14.53 -17.55 -4.26
N GLY A 84 15.73 -18.13 -4.50
CA GLY A 84 16.97 -17.67 -3.86
C GLY A 84 17.34 -16.23 -4.20
N GLU A 85 17.06 -15.77 -5.43
CA GLU A 85 17.28 -14.38 -5.83
C GLU A 85 16.29 -13.45 -5.10
N LEU A 86 15.00 -13.81 -5.07
CA LEU A 86 13.99 -13.06 -4.33
C LEU A 86 14.32 -13.01 -2.83
N LEU A 87 14.75 -14.12 -2.25
CA LEU A 87 15.17 -14.17 -0.85
C LEU A 87 16.38 -13.26 -0.60
N GLY A 88 17.38 -13.25 -1.47
CA GLY A 88 18.53 -12.33 -1.37
C GLY A 88 18.11 -10.86 -1.44
N LEU A 89 17.13 -10.52 -2.29
CA LEU A 89 16.57 -9.17 -2.39
C LEU A 89 15.79 -8.74 -1.14
N MET A 90 15.16 -9.68 -0.45
CA MET A 90 14.34 -9.40 0.73
C MET A 90 15.14 -9.44 2.04
N ALA A 91 16.06 -10.39 2.17
CA ALA A 91 16.78 -10.68 3.42
C ALA A 91 18.22 -10.13 3.43
N GLY A 92 18.75 -9.75 2.27
CA GLY A 92 20.12 -9.28 2.10
C GLY A 92 21.16 -10.37 2.40
N ASP A 93 22.43 -9.96 2.46
CA ASP A 93 23.56 -10.84 2.75
C ASP A 93 23.52 -11.39 4.19
N ASP A 94 22.88 -10.66 5.12
CA ASP A 94 22.74 -11.06 6.52
C ASP A 94 21.65 -12.13 6.72
N ALA A 95 20.80 -12.38 5.71
CA ALA A 95 19.75 -13.38 5.70
C ALA A 95 18.83 -13.33 6.94
N ASP A 96 18.21 -12.16 7.17
CA ASP A 96 17.32 -11.93 8.33
C ASP A 96 16.35 -13.10 8.57
N PRO A 97 16.45 -13.80 9.72
CA PRO A 97 15.61 -14.97 10.02
C PRO A 97 14.11 -14.68 9.97
N ALA A 98 13.67 -13.47 10.32
CA ALA A 98 12.26 -13.09 10.27
C ALA A 98 11.77 -13.01 8.82
N VAL A 99 12.59 -12.47 7.91
CA VAL A 99 12.31 -12.44 6.47
C VAL A 99 12.32 -13.84 5.88
N VAL A 100 13.32 -14.66 6.22
CA VAL A 100 13.43 -16.06 5.77
C VAL A 100 12.19 -16.86 6.17
N ALA A 101 11.69 -16.67 7.39
CA ALA A 101 10.50 -17.35 7.87
C ALA A 101 9.19 -16.84 7.23
N ALA A 102 9.08 -15.53 6.98
CA ALA A 102 7.86 -14.92 6.46
C ALA A 102 7.71 -15.01 4.94
N LEU A 103 8.81 -15.03 4.18
CA LEU A 103 8.79 -14.95 2.71
C LEU A 103 7.95 -16.04 2.02
N PRO A 104 7.98 -17.33 2.44
CA PRO A 104 7.13 -18.35 1.86
C PRO A 104 5.64 -17.99 1.91
N HIS A 105 5.17 -17.46 3.04
CA HIS A 105 3.77 -17.06 3.20
C HIS A 105 3.41 -15.87 2.31
N ALA A 106 4.27 -14.85 2.24
CA ALA A 106 4.06 -13.72 1.34
C ALA A 106 3.99 -14.15 -0.13
N LEU A 107 4.86 -15.07 -0.55
CA LEU A 107 4.82 -15.61 -1.90
C LEU A 107 3.56 -16.43 -2.17
N ASP A 108 3.10 -17.21 -1.19
CA ASP A 108 1.84 -17.96 -1.29
C ASP A 108 0.63 -17.03 -1.40
N LEU A 109 0.60 -15.91 -0.68
CA LEU A 109 -0.44 -14.88 -0.83
C LEU A 109 -0.44 -14.28 -2.25
N LEU A 110 0.74 -13.94 -2.79
CA LEU A 110 0.86 -13.44 -4.16
C LEU A 110 0.42 -14.47 -5.21
N ARG A 111 0.70 -15.76 -4.97
CA ARG A 111 0.20 -16.87 -5.78
C ARG A 111 -1.30 -16.98 -5.65
N GLU A 112 -1.86 -17.01 -4.44
CA GLU A 112 -3.30 -17.13 -4.18
C GLU A 112 -4.07 -16.05 -4.93
N GLN A 113 -3.61 -14.80 -4.90
CA GLN A 113 -4.21 -13.66 -5.60
C GLN A 113 -3.92 -13.60 -7.11
N ALA A 114 -3.27 -14.62 -7.68
CA ALA A 114 -2.91 -14.71 -9.10
C ALA A 114 -2.02 -13.54 -9.59
N LEU A 115 -1.20 -12.98 -8.69
CA LEU A 115 -0.19 -11.98 -9.02
C LEU A 115 1.15 -12.62 -9.38
N VAL A 116 1.44 -13.80 -8.82
CA VAL A 116 2.63 -14.61 -9.14
C VAL A 116 2.23 -16.00 -9.60
N TRP A 117 2.97 -16.55 -10.56
CA TRP A 117 2.84 -17.92 -11.02
C TRP A 117 4.21 -18.54 -11.34
N GLY A 118 4.23 -19.85 -11.53
CA GLY A 118 5.47 -20.62 -11.71
C GLY A 118 6.01 -21.20 -10.41
N ASP A 119 6.92 -22.16 -10.58
CA ASP A 119 7.58 -22.88 -9.49
C ASP A 119 8.70 -22.02 -8.88
N ASP A 120 9.28 -22.48 -7.77
CA ASP A 120 10.28 -21.70 -7.02
C ASP A 120 11.56 -21.39 -7.82
N ASP A 121 11.88 -22.18 -8.85
CA ASP A 121 13.01 -21.89 -9.75
C ASP A 121 12.67 -20.83 -10.81
N ARG A 122 11.38 -20.56 -11.02
CA ARG A 122 10.88 -19.71 -12.12
C ARG A 122 9.66 -18.90 -11.69
N LEU A 123 9.82 -18.09 -10.66
CA LEU A 123 8.82 -17.13 -10.20
C LEU A 123 8.56 -16.07 -11.26
N ARG A 124 7.28 -15.85 -11.58
CA ARG A 124 6.84 -14.88 -12.57
C ARG A 124 5.76 -13.99 -11.99
N LEU A 125 6.11 -12.73 -11.79
CA LEU A 125 5.14 -11.68 -11.55
C LEU A 125 4.32 -11.45 -12.82
N VAL A 126 3.00 -11.28 -12.70
CA VAL A 126 2.16 -10.94 -13.85
C VAL A 126 2.66 -9.64 -14.48
N ARG A 127 2.71 -9.60 -15.82
CA ARG A 127 3.32 -8.50 -16.58
C ARG A 127 2.84 -7.13 -16.13
N THR A 128 1.53 -6.96 -15.94
CA THR A 128 0.96 -5.69 -15.53
C THR A 128 1.34 -5.28 -14.11
N ALA A 129 1.53 -6.23 -13.18
CA ALA A 129 2.07 -5.91 -11.85
C ALA A 129 3.54 -5.50 -11.95
N ARG A 130 4.34 -6.19 -12.78
CA ARG A 130 5.72 -5.78 -13.05
C ARG A 130 5.79 -4.38 -13.63
N GLU A 131 4.97 -4.06 -14.63
CA GLU A 131 4.91 -2.71 -15.24
C GLU A 131 4.48 -1.61 -14.25
N LEU A 132 3.67 -1.96 -13.24
CA LEU A 132 3.23 -1.03 -12.20
C LEU A 132 4.28 -0.78 -11.12
N LEU A 133 5.06 -1.81 -10.76
CA LEU A 133 5.97 -1.81 -9.62
C LEU A 133 7.44 -1.58 -10.01
N ALA A 134 7.83 -1.96 -11.23
CA ALA A 134 9.19 -1.79 -11.70
C ALA A 134 9.54 -0.30 -11.91
N PRO A 135 10.80 0.11 -11.69
CA PRO A 135 11.25 1.47 -11.92
C PRO A 135 10.98 1.90 -13.36
N SER A 136 10.49 3.13 -13.55
CA SER A 136 10.47 3.77 -14.86
C SER A 136 10.83 5.26 -14.73
N PRO A 137 11.23 5.94 -15.82
CA PRO A 137 11.52 7.38 -15.77
C PRO A 137 10.33 8.24 -15.28
N GLN A 138 9.10 7.73 -15.43
CA GLN A 138 7.87 8.43 -15.04
C GLN A 138 7.37 8.01 -13.65
N HIS A 139 7.82 6.86 -13.14
CA HIS A 139 7.41 6.30 -11.85
C HIS A 139 8.67 5.86 -11.09
N PRO A 140 9.15 6.67 -10.12
CA PRO A 140 10.27 6.27 -9.29
C PRO A 140 9.94 4.97 -8.56
N SER A 141 10.91 4.05 -8.49
CA SER A 141 10.68 2.75 -7.88
C SER A 141 10.29 2.89 -6.40
N PRO A 142 9.31 2.13 -5.90
CA PRO A 142 9.02 2.04 -4.47
C PRO A 142 10.23 1.61 -3.63
N THR A 143 11.16 0.87 -4.23
CA THR A 143 12.43 0.43 -3.62
C THR A 143 13.53 1.50 -3.65
N GLY A 144 13.33 2.60 -4.39
CA GLY A 144 14.37 3.59 -4.70
C GLY A 144 15.48 3.09 -5.64
N LEU A 145 15.38 1.87 -6.19
CA LEU A 145 16.37 1.35 -7.14
C LEU A 145 16.24 2.02 -8.51
N GLY A 146 17.39 2.18 -9.16
CA GLY A 146 17.49 2.65 -10.54
C GLY A 146 17.26 1.57 -11.60
N PRO A 147 17.43 1.95 -12.88
CA PRO A 147 17.52 1.01 -13.98
C PRO A 147 18.73 0.07 -13.82
N THR A 148 18.69 -1.10 -14.46
CA THR A 148 19.86 -1.98 -14.57
C THR A 148 20.98 -1.31 -15.35
N VAL A 149 22.21 -1.81 -15.26
CA VAL A 149 23.32 -1.38 -16.12
C VAL A 149 22.93 -1.49 -17.60
N GLN A 150 22.23 -2.56 -17.97
CA GLN A 150 21.76 -2.78 -19.34
C GLN A 150 20.78 -1.70 -19.80
N GLU A 151 19.80 -1.35 -18.96
CA GLU A 151 18.84 -0.29 -19.25
C GLU A 151 19.50 1.08 -19.27
N ALA A 152 20.41 1.37 -18.34
CA ALA A 152 21.09 2.65 -18.23
C ALA A 152 22.09 2.90 -19.38
N THR A 153 22.69 1.84 -19.92
CA THR A 153 23.60 1.90 -21.08
C THR A 153 22.88 1.84 -22.44
N ALA A 154 21.55 1.69 -22.44
CA ALA A 154 20.77 1.69 -23.67
C ALA A 154 20.98 3.00 -24.46
N GLY A 155 21.50 2.88 -25.68
CA GLY A 155 21.80 4.03 -26.54
C GLY A 155 23.18 4.65 -26.34
N MET A 156 24.00 4.16 -25.41
CA MET A 156 25.42 4.56 -25.34
C MET A 156 26.21 4.00 -26.54
N SER A 157 27.23 4.74 -26.98
CA SER A 157 28.10 4.27 -28.06
C SER A 157 28.95 3.07 -27.57
N PRO A 158 29.23 2.08 -28.44
CA PRO A 158 30.08 0.95 -28.08
C PRO A 158 31.47 1.37 -27.57
N GLY A 159 32.05 2.43 -28.16
CA GLY A 159 33.32 3.00 -27.71
C GLY A 159 33.27 3.49 -26.27
N ARG A 160 32.20 4.20 -25.88
CA ARG A 160 32.06 4.66 -24.49
C ARG A 160 31.88 3.51 -23.51
N ILE A 161 31.11 2.48 -23.86
CA ILE A 161 30.97 1.29 -23.02
C ILE A 161 32.34 0.62 -22.84
N GLN A 162 33.14 0.52 -23.90
CA GLN A 162 34.47 -0.08 -23.83
C GLN A 162 35.45 0.75 -23.00
N GLU A 163 35.39 2.08 -23.05
CA GLU A 163 36.15 2.95 -22.12
C GLU A 163 35.82 2.62 -20.66
N ILE A 164 34.54 2.45 -20.34
CA ILE A 164 34.08 2.11 -18.98
C ILE A 164 34.57 0.73 -18.56
N VAL A 165 34.44 -0.29 -19.42
CA VAL A 165 34.94 -1.66 -19.18
C VAL A 165 36.44 -1.63 -18.87
N THR A 166 37.23 -0.93 -19.69
CA THR A 166 38.67 -0.84 -19.51
C THR A 166 39.03 -0.10 -18.21
N ALA A 167 38.36 1.02 -17.91
CA ALA A 167 38.59 1.79 -16.69
C ALA A 167 38.15 1.06 -15.41
N ALA A 168 37.19 0.14 -15.51
CA ALA A 168 36.79 -0.79 -14.45
C ALA A 168 37.74 -2.00 -14.30
N GLY A 169 38.82 -2.08 -15.08
CA GLY A 169 39.81 -3.16 -15.00
C GLY A 169 39.36 -4.48 -15.62
N LEU A 170 38.34 -4.45 -16.48
CA LEU A 170 37.83 -5.61 -17.20
C LEU A 170 38.53 -5.80 -18.55
N ALA A 171 38.59 -7.04 -19.04
CA ALA A 171 39.08 -7.33 -20.37
C ALA A 171 38.17 -6.72 -21.44
N SER A 172 38.76 -6.11 -22.48
CA SER A 172 37.99 -5.56 -23.60
C SER A 172 37.31 -6.65 -24.41
N THR A 173 36.13 -6.36 -24.94
CA THR A 173 35.40 -7.24 -25.86
C THR A 173 35.03 -6.48 -27.15
N HIS A 174 34.70 -7.22 -28.20
CA HIS A 174 34.35 -6.66 -29.51
C HIS A 174 32.85 -6.34 -29.65
N ASP A 175 32.00 -6.79 -28.71
CA ASP A 175 30.56 -6.58 -28.74
C ASP A 175 30.06 -5.85 -27.48
N SER A 176 29.16 -4.89 -27.66
CA SER A 176 28.63 -4.06 -26.56
C SER A 176 27.77 -4.85 -25.58
N VAL A 177 27.10 -5.92 -26.02
CA VAL A 177 26.23 -6.75 -25.18
C VAL A 177 27.06 -7.48 -24.13
N SER A 178 28.15 -8.14 -24.53
CA SER A 178 29.07 -8.80 -23.60
C SER A 178 29.81 -7.80 -22.73
N ALA A 179 30.11 -6.60 -23.24
CA ALA A 179 30.73 -5.53 -22.46
C ALA A 179 29.82 -5.08 -21.29
N VAL A 180 28.54 -4.85 -21.58
CA VAL A 180 27.50 -4.53 -20.58
C VAL A 180 27.29 -5.69 -19.61
N ALA A 181 27.24 -6.93 -20.11
CA ALA A 181 27.11 -8.12 -19.27
C ALA A 181 28.32 -8.30 -18.34
N ALA A 182 29.53 -7.99 -18.79
CA ALA A 182 30.74 -8.02 -17.97
C ALA A 182 30.72 -6.96 -16.85
N LEU A 183 30.21 -5.75 -17.13
CA LEU A 183 30.00 -4.72 -16.11
C LEU A 183 28.93 -5.13 -15.09
N ALA A 184 27.78 -5.63 -15.55
CA ALA A 184 26.74 -6.14 -14.66
C ALA A 184 27.28 -7.29 -13.79
N GLY A 185 28.05 -8.21 -14.39
CA GLY A 185 28.73 -9.30 -13.68
C GLY A 185 29.78 -8.81 -12.66
N LEU A 186 30.51 -7.74 -12.96
CA LEU A 186 31.42 -7.10 -12.01
C LEU A 186 30.66 -6.53 -10.81
N PHE A 187 29.57 -5.80 -11.04
CA PHE A 187 28.83 -5.11 -9.97
C PHE A 187 28.01 -6.06 -9.09
N THR A 188 27.63 -7.22 -9.63
CA THR A 188 26.94 -8.29 -8.89
C THR A 188 27.91 -9.20 -8.13
N ASP A 189 29.19 -9.28 -8.51
CA ASP A 189 30.21 -10.03 -7.79
C ASP A 189 30.67 -9.29 -6.53
N ARG A 190 30.40 -9.88 -5.36
CA ARG A 190 30.71 -9.27 -4.05
C ARG A 190 32.20 -8.95 -3.87
N ALA A 191 33.09 -9.87 -4.22
CA ALA A 191 34.51 -9.72 -3.97
C ALA A 191 35.14 -8.71 -4.93
N ARG A 192 34.80 -8.80 -6.21
CA ARG A 192 35.37 -7.93 -7.25
C ARG A 192 34.86 -6.50 -7.13
N MET A 193 33.58 -6.33 -6.79
CA MET A 193 33.01 -5.00 -6.55
C MET A 193 33.58 -4.36 -5.27
N ALA A 194 33.79 -5.13 -4.20
CA ALA A 194 34.47 -4.63 -3.00
C ALA A 194 35.91 -4.17 -3.30
N ALA A 195 36.64 -4.92 -4.13
CA ALA A 195 37.98 -4.52 -4.58
C ALA A 195 37.96 -3.22 -5.40
N LEU A 196 36.98 -3.06 -6.31
CA LEU A 196 36.81 -1.82 -7.08
C LEU A 196 36.52 -0.61 -6.17
N LEU A 197 35.66 -0.80 -5.16
CA LEU A 197 35.29 0.26 -4.21
C LEU A 197 36.41 0.59 -3.20
N ALA A 198 37.33 -0.34 -2.94
CA ALA A 198 38.48 -0.09 -2.06
C ALA A 198 39.42 1.00 -2.62
N ASP A 199 39.47 1.16 -3.95
CA ASP A 199 40.25 2.20 -4.62
C ASP A 199 39.48 3.53 -4.80
N ALA A 200 38.23 3.61 -4.29
CA ALA A 200 37.39 4.79 -4.45
C ALA A 200 37.83 5.96 -3.55
N PRO A 201 37.88 7.20 -4.07
CA PRO A 201 38.02 8.38 -3.23
C PRO A 201 36.88 8.50 -2.22
N ALA A 202 37.16 8.98 -1.00
CA ALA A 202 36.14 9.13 0.05
C ALA A 202 34.93 9.97 -0.41
N ASP A 203 35.19 11.14 -1.02
CA ASP A 203 34.14 12.00 -1.58
C ASP A 203 33.29 11.33 -2.69
N SER A 204 33.81 10.29 -3.36
CA SER A 204 33.05 9.51 -4.34
C SER A 204 32.10 8.53 -3.64
N LEU A 205 32.52 7.92 -2.53
CA LEU A 205 31.67 7.07 -1.70
C LEU A 205 30.52 7.87 -1.08
N ASP A 206 30.79 9.09 -0.60
CA ASP A 206 29.76 10.00 -0.06
C ASP A 206 28.64 10.29 -1.08
N VAL A 207 29.00 10.42 -2.36
CA VAL A 207 28.00 10.60 -3.45
C VAL A 207 27.14 9.35 -3.60
N LEU A 208 27.75 8.17 -3.59
CA LEU A 208 27.02 6.91 -3.70
C LEU A 208 26.06 6.75 -2.52
N GLU A 209 26.53 6.92 -1.28
CA GLU A 209 25.71 6.78 -0.06
C GLU A 209 24.43 7.63 -0.09
N ARG A 210 24.50 8.85 -0.62
CA ARG A 210 23.34 9.73 -0.78
C ARG A 210 22.31 9.22 -1.79
N LEU A 211 22.76 8.50 -2.81
CA LEU A 211 21.91 7.95 -3.87
C LEU A 211 21.39 6.54 -3.53
N VAL A 212 22.08 5.80 -2.65
CA VAL A 212 21.77 4.39 -2.36
C VAL A 212 20.30 4.19 -2.03
N TRP A 213 19.72 4.96 -1.10
CA TRP A 213 18.30 4.83 -0.70
C TRP A 213 17.43 6.01 -1.13
N GLY A 214 18.04 7.02 -1.75
CA GLY A 214 17.35 8.21 -2.27
C GLY A 214 16.82 7.97 -3.68
N PRO A 215 16.39 9.02 -4.40
CA PRO A 215 16.19 8.90 -5.84
C PRO A 215 17.53 8.46 -6.46
N PRO A 216 17.53 7.47 -7.37
CA PRO A 216 18.77 6.95 -7.94
C PRO A 216 19.39 7.93 -8.95
N TYR A 217 18.80 9.11 -9.15
CA TYR A 217 19.22 10.10 -10.13
C TYR A 217 19.92 11.29 -9.48
N GLY A 218 20.95 11.78 -10.16
CA GLY A 218 21.68 13.00 -9.78
C GLY A 218 21.87 13.93 -10.97
N GLN A 219 22.21 15.19 -10.68
CA GLN A 219 22.60 16.17 -11.70
C GLN A 219 24.13 16.25 -11.78
N VAL A 220 24.64 16.40 -13.00
CA VAL A 220 26.08 16.52 -13.30
C VAL A 220 26.33 17.65 -14.29
N THR A 221 27.42 18.38 -14.10
CA THR A 221 27.90 19.40 -15.04
C THR A 221 28.59 18.77 -16.24
N ALA A 222 28.75 19.53 -17.33
CA ALA A 222 29.50 19.08 -18.50
C ALA A 222 30.98 18.78 -18.19
N ASP A 223 31.56 19.50 -17.23
CA ASP A 223 32.87 19.22 -16.65
C ASP A 223 32.68 18.71 -15.20
N PRO A 224 32.50 17.38 -15.00
CA PRO A 224 32.24 16.84 -13.68
C PRO A 224 33.47 16.94 -12.78
N ALA A 225 33.26 17.26 -11.51
CA ALA A 225 34.31 17.26 -10.50
C ALA A 225 35.03 15.89 -10.43
N PRO A 226 36.31 15.82 -10.02
CA PRO A 226 37.09 14.58 -10.04
C PRO A 226 36.41 13.39 -9.35
N ARG A 227 35.75 13.62 -8.21
CA ARG A 227 34.99 12.59 -7.49
C ARG A 227 33.85 11.96 -8.30
N LEU A 228 33.16 12.76 -9.12
CA LEU A 228 32.08 12.27 -9.99
C LEU A 228 32.64 11.62 -11.24
N ARG A 229 33.72 12.18 -11.81
CA ARG A 229 34.40 11.61 -12.97
C ARG A 229 34.89 10.20 -12.70
N TRP A 230 35.48 9.96 -11.52
CA TRP A 230 35.93 8.63 -11.12
C TRP A 230 34.81 7.59 -11.14
N LEU A 231 33.61 7.95 -10.66
CA LEU A 231 32.42 7.09 -10.66
C LEU A 231 31.90 6.85 -12.09
N LEU A 232 31.86 7.88 -12.92
CA LEU A 232 31.39 7.82 -14.31
C LEU A 232 32.32 6.98 -15.20
N ASP A 233 33.63 7.09 -14.99
CA ASP A 233 34.62 6.36 -15.77
C ASP A 233 34.57 4.85 -15.45
N ARG A 234 34.13 4.47 -14.25
CA ARG A 234 34.00 3.06 -13.83
C ARG A 234 32.58 2.52 -13.93
N GLY A 235 31.63 3.30 -14.44
CA GLY A 235 30.23 2.89 -14.60
C GLY A 235 29.46 2.73 -13.28
N LEU A 236 30.01 3.22 -12.17
CA LEU A 236 29.35 3.25 -10.86
C LEU A 236 28.23 4.30 -10.83
N LEU A 237 28.34 5.33 -11.68
CA LEU A 237 27.25 6.17 -12.13
C LEU A 237 27.21 6.12 -13.66
N LEU A 238 26.02 6.14 -14.25
CA LEU A 238 25.84 6.13 -15.70
C LEU A 238 25.05 7.36 -16.17
N PRO A 239 25.46 8.04 -17.25
CA PRO A 239 24.67 9.12 -17.83
C PRO A 239 23.39 8.58 -18.46
N THR A 240 22.25 9.24 -18.21
CA THR A 240 20.95 8.86 -18.79
C THR A 240 20.38 9.93 -19.73
N ALA A 241 20.71 11.19 -19.48
CA ALA A 241 20.34 12.34 -20.30
C ALA A 241 21.41 13.44 -20.13
N PRO A 242 21.47 14.46 -21.00
CA PRO A 242 22.36 15.59 -20.80
C PRO A 242 22.23 16.19 -19.40
N GLY A 243 23.32 16.19 -18.64
CA GLY A 243 23.37 16.71 -17.27
C GLY A 243 22.74 15.82 -16.20
N THR A 244 22.29 14.61 -16.52
CA THR A 244 21.68 13.68 -15.56
C THR A 244 22.41 12.34 -15.53
N VAL A 245 22.65 11.85 -14.33
CA VAL A 245 23.27 10.54 -14.05
C VAL A 245 22.35 9.68 -13.22
N VAL A 246 22.57 8.38 -13.26
CA VAL A 246 21.84 7.39 -12.48
C VAL A 246 22.79 6.43 -11.78
N LEU A 247 22.43 6.00 -10.58
CA LEU A 247 23.01 4.87 -9.87
C LEU A 247 22.40 3.57 -10.41
N PRO A 248 23.18 2.72 -11.10
CA PRO A 248 22.66 1.46 -11.65
C PRO A 248 22.22 0.50 -10.54
N ARG A 249 21.19 -0.30 -10.80
CA ARG A 249 20.57 -1.21 -9.84
C ARG A 249 21.57 -2.14 -9.18
N GLU A 250 22.46 -2.74 -9.95
CA GLU A 250 23.47 -3.70 -9.50
C GLU A 250 24.43 -3.05 -8.50
N VAL A 251 24.86 -1.82 -8.78
CA VAL A 251 25.71 -1.02 -7.88
C VAL A 251 24.95 -0.69 -6.59
N ALA A 252 23.70 -0.24 -6.71
CA ALA A 252 22.86 0.05 -5.55
C ALA A 252 22.66 -1.20 -4.69
N LEU A 253 22.27 -2.34 -5.26
CA LEU A 253 22.10 -3.61 -4.55
C LEU A 253 23.40 -4.08 -3.91
N HIS A 254 24.56 -3.85 -4.55
CA HIS A 254 25.84 -4.13 -3.91
C HIS A 254 25.99 -3.34 -2.61
N LEU A 255 25.82 -2.01 -2.68
CA LEU A 255 25.94 -1.09 -1.55
C LEU A 255 24.88 -1.32 -0.46
N ARG A 256 23.70 -1.84 -0.84
CA ARG A 256 22.61 -2.23 0.05
C ARG A 256 22.77 -3.64 0.62
N ARG A 257 23.90 -4.33 0.39
CA ARG A 257 24.12 -5.73 0.80
C ARG A 257 23.01 -6.66 0.33
N GLY A 258 22.56 -6.47 -0.90
CA GLY A 258 21.53 -7.27 -1.56
C GLY A 258 20.10 -6.78 -1.36
N LEU A 259 19.84 -5.89 -0.39
CA LEU A 259 18.48 -5.50 -0.04
C LEU A 259 17.83 -4.60 -1.11
N ALA A 260 16.63 -4.99 -1.55
CA ALA A 260 15.75 -4.16 -2.34
C ALA A 260 15.11 -3.05 -1.49
N HIS A 261 14.70 -3.39 -0.26
CA HIS A 261 14.06 -2.46 0.67
C HIS A 261 14.97 -2.08 1.83
N ARG A 262 14.92 -0.82 2.26
CA ARG A 262 15.74 -0.34 3.39
C ARG A 262 15.35 -1.03 4.70
N THR A 263 14.06 -1.24 4.85
CA THR A 263 13.46 -1.86 6.02
C THR A 263 12.39 -2.82 5.53
N PRO A 264 12.74 -4.11 5.31
CA PRO A 264 11.73 -5.16 5.16
C PRO A 264 10.87 -5.24 6.42
N GLU A 265 9.56 -5.45 6.27
CA GLU A 265 8.60 -5.49 7.39
C GLU A 265 7.94 -6.88 7.47
N PRO A 266 8.70 -7.97 7.74
CA PRO A 266 8.23 -9.36 7.58
C PRO A 266 7.11 -9.79 8.51
N VAL A 267 6.97 -9.10 9.64
CA VAL A 267 5.96 -9.40 10.64
C VAL A 267 5.13 -8.17 10.90
N PRO A 268 3.82 -8.34 11.11
CA PRO A 268 3.00 -7.21 11.44
C PRO A 268 3.34 -6.67 12.83
N PRO A 269 3.36 -5.34 13.03
CA PRO A 269 3.66 -4.77 14.33
C PRO A 269 2.60 -5.21 15.35
N ALA A 270 3.02 -5.39 16.60
CA ALA A 270 2.10 -5.76 17.68
C ALA A 270 1.17 -4.59 18.01
N VAL A 271 -0.08 -4.90 18.35
CA VAL A 271 -0.98 -3.91 18.96
C VAL A 271 -0.67 -3.87 20.45
N GLU A 272 -0.02 -2.78 20.88
CA GLU A 272 0.42 -2.61 22.25
C GLU A 272 -0.74 -2.24 23.17
N THR A 273 -0.77 -2.83 24.36
CA THR A 273 -1.76 -2.50 25.40
C THR A 273 -1.29 -1.28 26.17
N ALA A 274 -2.06 -0.19 26.13
CA ALA A 274 -1.77 1.04 26.88
C ALA A 274 -2.29 0.97 28.32
N ALA A 275 -3.42 0.30 28.55
CA ALA A 275 -4.01 0.13 29.87
C ALA A 275 -4.81 -1.18 29.96
N VAL A 276 -5.01 -1.68 31.18
CA VAL A 276 -5.84 -2.86 31.46
C VAL A 276 -6.86 -2.51 32.53
N HIS A 277 -8.12 -2.85 32.27
CA HIS A 277 -9.24 -2.60 33.16
C HIS A 277 -9.93 -3.92 33.53
N ARG A 278 -10.71 -3.91 34.61
CA ARG A 278 -11.53 -5.07 34.97
C ARG A 278 -12.67 -5.22 33.94
N PRO A 279 -12.92 -6.43 33.41
CA PRO A 279 -13.95 -6.64 32.38
C PRO A 279 -15.33 -6.08 32.76
N GLN A 280 -15.76 -6.23 34.02
CA GLN A 280 -17.06 -5.74 34.49
C GLN A 280 -17.17 -4.21 34.43
N VAL A 281 -16.06 -3.50 34.65
CA VAL A 281 -16.02 -2.03 34.56
C VAL A 281 -16.13 -1.59 33.10
N VAL A 282 -15.45 -2.31 32.19
CA VAL A 282 -15.52 -2.03 30.75
C VAL A 282 -16.94 -2.26 30.22
N ASP A 283 -17.56 -3.37 30.59
CA ASP A 283 -18.93 -3.71 30.20
C ASP A 283 -19.95 -2.67 30.70
N SER A 284 -19.86 -2.30 31.99
CA SER A 284 -20.72 -1.25 32.57
C SER A 284 -20.51 0.11 31.90
N ALA A 285 -19.26 0.47 31.60
CA ALA A 285 -18.93 1.71 30.90
C ALA A 285 -19.45 1.70 29.46
N ALA A 286 -19.34 0.58 28.75
CA ALA A 286 -19.85 0.41 27.38
C ALA A 286 -21.38 0.58 27.34
N ALA A 287 -22.11 -0.04 28.28
CA ALA A 287 -23.56 0.15 28.41
C ALA A 287 -23.92 1.63 28.69
N GLY A 288 -23.18 2.30 29.56
CA GLY A 288 -23.34 3.73 29.82
C GLY A 288 -23.11 4.59 28.57
N GLN A 289 -22.06 4.31 27.80
CA GLN A 289 -21.77 5.04 26.54
C GLN A 289 -22.84 4.79 25.46
N ALA A 290 -23.39 3.57 25.37
CA ALA A 290 -24.51 3.31 24.48
C ALA A 290 -25.74 4.14 24.86
N TYR A 291 -26.05 4.26 26.17
CA TYR A 291 -27.15 5.12 26.63
C TYR A 291 -26.88 6.61 26.35
N THR A 292 -25.67 7.10 26.59
CA THR A 292 -25.28 8.47 26.24
C THR A 292 -25.42 8.73 24.75
N ALA A 293 -25.01 7.79 23.88
CA ALA A 293 -25.17 7.92 22.44
C ALA A 293 -26.64 8.06 22.03
N LEU A 294 -27.54 7.27 22.63
CA LEU A 294 -28.98 7.39 22.39
C LEU A 294 -29.51 8.76 22.81
N ALA A 295 -29.14 9.22 24.00
CA ALA A 295 -29.56 10.53 24.51
C ALA A 295 -29.07 11.69 23.62
N THR A 296 -27.81 11.64 23.17
CA THR A 296 -27.24 12.68 22.29
C THR A 296 -27.93 12.72 20.92
N VAL A 297 -28.23 11.56 20.33
CA VAL A 297 -28.96 11.51 19.04
C VAL A 297 -30.40 11.99 19.22
N GLU A 298 -31.07 11.62 20.32
CA GLU A 298 -32.42 12.09 20.64
C GLU A 298 -32.47 13.62 20.83
N GLU A 299 -31.50 14.18 21.56
CA GLU A 299 -31.37 15.64 21.73
C GLU A 299 -31.12 16.37 20.41
N LEU A 300 -30.24 15.83 19.56
CA LEU A 300 -29.99 16.35 18.21
C LEU A 300 -31.27 16.37 17.36
N LEU A 301 -31.99 15.26 17.33
CA LEU A 301 -33.20 15.11 16.51
C LEU A 301 -34.31 16.02 17.02
N LYS A 302 -34.46 16.15 18.34
CA LYS A 302 -35.41 17.08 18.96
C LYS A 302 -35.09 18.55 18.63
N ASP A 303 -33.81 18.97 18.68
CA ASP A 303 -33.40 20.33 18.31
C ASP A 303 -33.73 20.64 16.83
N TRP A 304 -33.63 19.65 15.95
CA TRP A 304 -33.84 19.84 14.51
C TRP A 304 -35.29 19.62 14.06
N ASP A 305 -36.13 19.02 14.90
CA ASP A 305 -37.56 18.85 14.68
C ASP A 305 -38.30 20.21 14.65
N GLU A 306 -37.84 21.19 15.45
CA GLU A 306 -38.41 22.54 15.51
C GLU A 306 -37.93 23.48 14.38
N GLY A 307 -37.20 22.94 13.39
CA GLY A 307 -36.70 23.67 12.22
C GLY A 307 -35.17 23.70 12.17
N GLY A 308 -34.58 22.64 11.63
CA GLY A 308 -33.12 22.49 11.54
C GLY A 308 -32.40 23.41 10.54
N PRO A 309 -31.07 23.25 10.41
CA PRO A 309 -30.22 24.12 9.62
C PRO A 309 -30.53 24.09 8.11
N ALA A 310 -30.31 25.22 7.44
CA ALA A 310 -30.42 25.31 5.99
C ALA A 310 -29.31 24.52 5.29
N VAL A 311 -29.65 23.87 4.17
CA VAL A 311 -28.70 23.21 3.30
C VAL A 311 -27.92 24.25 2.51
N LEU A 312 -26.59 24.14 2.51
CA LEU A 312 -25.76 25.02 1.69
C LEU A 312 -25.99 24.74 0.20
N ARG A 313 -25.80 25.76 -0.64
CA ARG A 313 -25.84 25.60 -2.11
C ARG A 313 -24.87 24.54 -2.64
N ALA A 314 -23.75 24.31 -1.94
CA ALA A 314 -22.76 23.30 -2.27
C ALA A 314 -23.05 21.91 -1.64
N GLY A 315 -24.17 21.78 -0.92
CA GLY A 315 -24.51 20.66 -0.06
C GLY A 315 -23.87 20.77 1.33
N GLY A 316 -24.53 20.17 2.32
CA GLY A 316 -24.06 20.12 3.69
C GLY A 316 -24.39 21.34 4.54
N LEU A 317 -23.80 21.37 5.73
CA LEU A 317 -24.01 22.37 6.78
C LEU A 317 -22.99 23.50 6.72
N SER A 318 -23.42 24.70 7.14
CA SER A 318 -22.49 25.79 7.42
C SER A 318 -21.67 25.52 8.69
N VAL A 319 -20.45 26.08 8.75
CA VAL A 319 -19.60 26.01 9.96
C VAL A 319 -20.31 26.63 11.16
N ARG A 320 -21.09 27.70 10.94
CA ARG A 320 -21.86 28.37 11.99
C ARG A 320 -22.95 27.45 12.55
N ASP A 321 -23.68 26.75 11.69
CA ASP A 321 -24.75 25.85 12.12
C ASP A 321 -24.17 24.63 12.84
N LEU A 322 -23.08 24.04 12.32
CA LEU A 322 -22.37 22.96 13.01
C LEU A 322 -21.91 23.39 14.41
N LYS A 323 -21.35 24.60 14.55
CA LYS A 323 -20.96 25.16 15.84
C LYS A 323 -22.16 25.38 16.77
N ARG A 324 -23.31 25.81 16.24
CA ARG A 324 -24.54 25.93 17.05
C ARG A 324 -25.00 24.56 17.54
N THR A 325 -25.01 23.54 16.67
CA THR A 325 -25.33 22.16 17.05
C THR A 325 -24.36 21.64 18.12
N ALA A 326 -23.06 21.91 17.98
CA ALA A 326 -22.05 21.51 18.97
C ALA A 326 -22.31 22.14 20.35
N VAL A 327 -22.70 23.41 20.39
CA VAL A 327 -23.09 24.09 21.64
C VAL A 327 -24.39 23.52 22.21
N ALA A 328 -25.39 23.22 21.38
CA ALA A 328 -26.65 22.64 21.83
C ALA A 328 -26.45 21.25 22.46
N LEU A 329 -25.58 20.43 21.88
CA LEU A 329 -25.25 19.09 22.37
C LEU A 329 -24.18 19.07 23.48
N ASP A 330 -23.63 20.23 23.86
CA ASP A 330 -22.49 20.34 24.80
C ASP A 330 -21.29 19.43 24.45
N VAL A 331 -20.91 19.40 23.16
CA VAL A 331 -19.77 18.62 22.67
C VAL A 331 -18.86 19.43 21.74
N PRO A 332 -17.59 19.02 21.56
CA PRO A 332 -16.72 19.63 20.56
C PRO A 332 -17.27 19.51 19.13
N GLU A 333 -16.98 20.48 18.25
CA GLU A 333 -17.45 20.49 16.86
C GLU A 333 -17.20 19.18 16.08
N PRO A 334 -16.03 18.50 16.20
CA PRO A 334 -15.82 17.21 15.54
C PRO A 334 -16.74 16.09 16.04
N VAL A 335 -17.14 16.13 17.31
CA VAL A 335 -18.07 15.16 17.92
C VAL A 335 -19.50 15.43 17.47
N ALA A 336 -19.91 16.71 17.41
CA ALA A 336 -21.19 17.09 16.82
C ALA A 336 -21.31 16.65 15.35
N ALA A 337 -20.23 16.85 14.57
CA ALA A 337 -20.17 16.39 13.18
C ALA A 337 -20.34 14.86 13.08
N PHE A 338 -19.72 14.10 13.99
CA PHE A 338 -19.91 12.65 14.06
C PHE A 338 -21.37 12.26 14.30
N TRP A 339 -22.04 12.87 15.29
CA TRP A 339 -23.43 12.54 15.60
C TRP A 339 -24.40 12.92 14.49
N VAL A 340 -24.22 14.10 13.87
CA VAL A 340 -25.02 14.54 12.72
C VAL A 340 -24.88 13.57 11.55
N GLU A 341 -23.65 13.16 11.22
CA GLU A 341 -23.39 12.21 10.15
C GLU A 341 -23.92 10.81 10.45
N LEU A 342 -23.87 10.37 11.70
CA LEU A 342 -24.43 9.09 12.13
C LEU A 342 -25.97 9.09 12.03
N ALA A 343 -26.62 10.15 12.49
CA ALA A 343 -28.06 10.29 12.41
C ALA A 343 -28.54 10.34 10.95
N TYR A 344 -27.80 11.04 10.09
CA TYR A 344 -28.02 11.02 8.64
C TYR A 344 -27.85 9.62 8.04
N ALA A 345 -26.75 8.92 8.36
CA ALA A 345 -26.50 7.55 7.86
C ALA A 345 -27.55 6.53 8.35
N ALA A 346 -28.13 6.73 9.53
CA ALA A 346 -29.23 5.93 10.08
C ALA A 346 -30.61 6.27 9.47
N GLY A 347 -30.66 7.29 8.59
CA GLY A 347 -31.88 7.78 7.97
C GLY A 347 -32.79 8.56 8.92
N LEU A 348 -32.27 9.01 10.07
CA LEU A 348 -33.02 9.77 11.07
C LEU A 348 -33.03 11.27 10.76
N ILE A 349 -32.04 11.75 10.00
CA ILE A 349 -31.98 13.11 9.46
C ILE A 349 -31.95 13.03 7.94
N ALA A 350 -32.73 13.87 7.28
CA ALA A 350 -32.64 14.07 5.84
C ALA A 350 -32.92 15.54 5.49
N SER A 351 -32.70 15.84 4.23
CA SER A 351 -33.11 17.11 3.65
C SER A 351 -34.59 17.09 3.32
N ASP A 352 -35.34 18.15 3.62
CA ASP A 352 -36.78 18.23 3.36
C ASP A 352 -37.14 18.38 1.88
N GLY A 353 -36.18 18.79 1.03
CA GLY A 353 -36.35 18.92 -0.41
C GLY A 353 -37.23 20.10 -0.84
N GLU A 354 -37.55 21.01 0.08
CA GLU A 354 -38.35 22.20 -0.18
C GLU A 354 -37.52 23.32 -0.85
N ALA A 355 -38.18 24.41 -1.27
CA ALA A 355 -37.52 25.51 -1.99
C ALA A 355 -36.39 26.18 -1.17
N ASP A 356 -36.58 26.29 0.15
CA ASP A 356 -35.57 26.72 1.12
C ASP A 356 -35.10 25.50 1.93
N GLU A 357 -34.46 24.57 1.23
CA GLU A 357 -34.10 23.24 1.72
C GLU A 357 -33.38 23.25 3.09
N ARG A 358 -33.87 22.43 4.03
CA ARG A 358 -33.33 22.28 5.40
C ARG A 358 -33.12 20.82 5.77
N TYR A 359 -32.15 20.59 6.65
CA TYR A 359 -32.04 19.32 7.34
C TYR A 359 -33.02 19.27 8.50
N ALA A 360 -33.78 18.18 8.60
CA ALA A 360 -34.76 17.94 9.66
C ALA A 360 -34.80 16.46 10.04
N ALA A 361 -35.44 16.16 11.16
CA ALA A 361 -35.78 14.79 11.53
C ALA A 361 -36.70 14.16 10.48
N THR A 362 -36.47 12.88 10.15
CA THR A 362 -37.34 12.13 9.23
C THR A 362 -38.48 11.46 10.00
N PRO A 363 -39.55 10.99 9.34
CA PRO A 363 -40.57 10.17 10.01
C PRO A 363 -40.01 8.89 10.67
N ALA A 364 -38.82 8.44 10.25
CA ALA A 364 -38.16 7.29 10.85
C ALA A 364 -37.60 7.57 12.25
N TYR A 365 -37.57 8.85 12.67
CA TYR A 365 -37.29 9.27 14.04
C TYR A 365 -38.40 8.85 15.01
N ASP A 366 -39.67 9.09 14.65
CA ASP A 366 -40.82 8.70 15.47
C ASP A 366 -40.84 7.18 15.69
N GLU A 367 -40.65 6.42 14.61
CA GLU A 367 -40.54 4.95 14.67
C GLU A 367 -39.34 4.52 15.54
N TRP A 368 -38.22 5.25 15.48
CA TRP A 368 -37.04 4.93 16.27
C TRP A 368 -37.28 5.17 17.76
N LEU A 369 -37.99 6.23 18.17
CA LEU A 369 -38.31 6.53 19.57
C LEU A 369 -39.15 5.43 20.25
N GLU A 370 -40.03 4.79 19.49
CA GLU A 370 -40.89 3.70 19.98
C GLU A 370 -40.12 2.39 20.21
N LEU A 371 -38.89 2.26 19.69
CA LEU A 371 -38.09 1.06 19.85
C LEU A 371 -37.46 0.93 21.25
N PRO A 372 -37.29 -0.31 21.76
CA PRO A 372 -36.46 -0.57 22.93
C PRO A 372 -35.04 -0.02 22.75
N ALA A 373 -34.40 0.41 23.85
CA ALA A 373 -33.07 1.03 23.80
C ALA A 373 -32.01 0.18 23.07
N ALA A 374 -32.04 -1.15 23.24
CA ALA A 374 -31.12 -2.06 22.55
C ALA A 374 -31.31 -2.06 21.02
N GLU A 375 -32.55 -1.95 20.55
CA GLU A 375 -32.88 -1.90 19.11
C GLU A 375 -32.55 -0.52 18.53
N ARG A 376 -32.82 0.56 19.28
CA ARG A 376 -32.36 1.91 18.93
C ARG A 376 -30.85 1.95 18.73
N TRP A 377 -30.10 1.37 19.66
CA TRP A 377 -28.64 1.27 19.61
C TRP A 377 -28.17 0.43 18.43
N SER A 378 -28.77 -0.74 18.24
CA SER A 378 -28.45 -1.65 17.12
C SER A 378 -28.61 -0.96 15.76
N ARG A 379 -29.67 -0.16 15.59
CA ARG A 379 -29.89 0.61 14.35
C ARG A 379 -28.77 1.62 14.09
N LEU A 380 -28.33 2.36 15.11
CA LEU A 380 -27.21 3.32 14.97
C LEU A 380 -25.90 2.61 14.65
N VAL A 381 -25.54 1.55 15.38
CA VAL A 381 -24.27 0.84 15.17
C VAL A 381 -24.23 0.17 13.80
N THR A 382 -25.34 -0.43 13.37
CA THR A 382 -25.43 -1.08 12.06
C THR A 382 -25.26 -0.06 10.93
N ALA A 383 -25.87 1.13 11.06
CA ALA A 383 -25.67 2.23 10.12
C ALA A 383 -24.21 2.69 10.10
N TRP A 384 -23.58 2.85 11.27
CA TRP A 384 -22.17 3.25 11.38
C TRP A 384 -21.20 2.24 10.74
N LEU A 385 -21.43 0.93 10.95
CA LEU A 385 -20.59 -0.13 10.42
C LEU A 385 -20.59 -0.16 8.88
N ALA A 386 -21.74 0.11 8.26
CA ALA A 386 -21.91 0.13 6.81
C ALA A 386 -21.63 1.50 6.16
N ALA A 387 -21.59 2.58 6.94
CA ALA A 387 -21.45 3.93 6.42
C ALA A 387 -20.13 4.15 5.68
N THR A 388 -20.19 4.70 4.46
CA THR A 388 -19.01 5.11 3.69
C THR A 388 -18.47 6.47 4.11
N ARG A 389 -19.26 7.27 4.82
CA ARG A 389 -18.91 8.64 5.21
C ARG A 389 -17.92 8.66 6.38
N THR A 390 -16.97 9.58 6.34
CA THR A 390 -15.92 9.75 7.35
C THR A 390 -16.01 11.13 8.03
N PRO A 391 -16.74 11.26 9.16
CA PRO A 391 -16.99 12.57 9.81
C PRO A 391 -15.73 13.26 10.32
N GLY A 392 -14.69 12.51 10.67
CA GLY A 392 -13.41 13.07 11.14
C GLY A 392 -12.65 13.92 10.14
N LEU A 393 -13.09 13.98 8.86
CA LEU A 393 -12.51 14.86 7.84
C LEU A 393 -13.20 16.23 7.75
N VAL A 394 -14.31 16.44 8.46
CA VAL A 394 -15.02 17.74 8.49
C VAL A 394 -14.06 18.83 9.00
N GLY A 395 -14.05 19.97 8.30
CA GLY A 395 -13.10 21.06 8.54
C GLY A 395 -11.74 20.89 7.84
N GLY A 396 -11.44 19.69 7.33
CA GLY A 396 -10.31 19.44 6.45
C GLY A 396 -10.51 19.99 5.03
N ARG A 397 -9.56 19.74 4.13
CA ARG A 397 -9.60 20.21 2.74
C ARG A 397 -9.58 19.04 1.74
N ASP A 398 -10.29 19.21 0.63
CA ASP A 398 -10.26 18.26 -0.50
C ASP A 398 -9.05 18.50 -1.42
N ALA A 399 -8.89 17.67 -2.45
CA ALA A 399 -7.81 17.79 -3.44
C ALA A 399 -7.84 19.10 -4.26
N LYS A 400 -8.93 19.85 -4.20
CA LYS A 400 -9.11 21.17 -4.83
C LYS A 400 -9.04 22.31 -3.79
N ASP A 401 -8.50 22.02 -2.61
CA ASP A 401 -8.32 22.96 -1.50
C ASP A 401 -9.63 23.52 -0.91
N ARG A 402 -10.77 22.86 -1.15
CA ARG A 402 -12.08 23.25 -0.62
C ARG A 402 -12.33 22.59 0.73
N THR A 403 -12.90 23.34 1.67
CA THR A 403 -13.27 22.82 3.00
C THR A 403 -14.36 21.77 2.90
N LEU A 404 -14.21 20.68 3.65
CA LEU A 404 -15.21 19.62 3.79
C LEU A 404 -16.23 19.99 4.88
N SER A 405 -17.50 20.11 4.52
CA SER A 405 -18.62 20.37 5.45
C SER A 405 -19.27 19.06 5.94
N ALA A 406 -19.82 19.09 7.16
CA ALA A 406 -20.73 18.04 7.61
C ALA A 406 -21.97 17.98 6.70
N LEU A 407 -22.47 16.77 6.43
CA LEU A 407 -23.51 16.43 5.44
C LEU A 407 -23.16 16.83 4.00
N GLY A 408 -21.95 17.36 3.77
CA GLY A 408 -21.48 17.80 2.48
C GLY A 408 -21.05 16.66 1.56
N PRO A 409 -20.93 16.94 0.25
CA PRO A 409 -20.27 16.02 -0.67
C PRO A 409 -18.78 15.91 -0.33
N GLY A 410 -18.20 14.73 -0.53
CA GLY A 410 -16.74 14.54 -0.39
C GLY A 410 -16.27 13.92 0.94
N LEU A 411 -17.19 13.55 1.83
CA LEU A 411 -16.86 12.73 3.02
C LEU A 411 -16.89 11.23 2.76
N ASP A 412 -17.40 10.78 1.61
CA ASP A 412 -17.46 9.36 1.26
C ASP A 412 -16.09 8.75 0.98
N ARG A 413 -15.80 7.63 1.63
CA ARG A 413 -14.64 6.77 1.43
C ARG A 413 -15.15 5.33 1.36
N SER A 414 -15.11 4.73 0.18
CA SER A 414 -15.62 3.37 -0.05
C SER A 414 -14.96 2.31 0.84
N ALA A 415 -13.71 2.54 1.27
CA ALA A 415 -12.98 1.66 2.17
C ALA A 415 -13.32 1.84 3.66
N ALA A 416 -14.10 2.86 4.04
CA ALA A 416 -14.36 3.14 5.46
C ALA A 416 -15.06 2.00 6.22
N PRO A 417 -16.06 1.29 5.65
CA PRO A 417 -16.63 0.10 6.30
C PRO A 417 -15.58 -0.97 6.58
N GLU A 418 -14.71 -1.28 5.60
CA GLU A 418 -13.65 -2.27 5.73
C GLU A 418 -12.66 -1.90 6.85
N VAL A 419 -12.22 -0.64 6.88
CA VAL A 419 -11.31 -0.14 7.94
C VAL A 419 -11.96 -0.23 9.32
N ARG A 420 -13.26 0.12 9.47
CA ARG A 420 -13.96 -0.01 10.75
C ARG A 420 -14.00 -1.46 11.24
N HIS A 421 -14.39 -2.39 10.37
CA HIS A 421 -14.41 -3.80 10.71
C HIS A 421 -13.01 -4.30 11.09
N ARG A 422 -11.97 -3.83 10.39
CA ARG A 422 -10.60 -4.21 10.71
C ARG A 422 -10.14 -3.69 12.07
N VAL A 423 -10.42 -2.42 12.38
CA VAL A 423 -10.17 -1.85 13.71
C VAL A 423 -10.86 -2.70 14.77
N LEU A 424 -12.16 -2.96 14.65
CA LEU A 424 -12.91 -3.74 15.64
C LEU A 424 -12.38 -5.17 15.79
N ALA A 425 -11.99 -5.82 14.69
CA ALA A 425 -11.39 -7.16 14.74
C ALA A 425 -10.05 -7.15 15.48
N LEU A 426 -9.21 -6.13 15.27
CA LEU A 426 -7.96 -5.96 16.01
C LEU A 426 -8.23 -5.73 17.51
N LEU A 427 -9.21 -4.89 17.85
CA LEU A 427 -9.60 -4.64 19.23
C LEU A 427 -10.14 -5.91 19.91
N ALA A 428 -10.98 -6.67 19.21
CA ALA A 428 -11.55 -7.91 19.70
C ALA A 428 -10.53 -9.04 19.89
N GLY A 429 -9.37 -8.96 19.22
CA GLY A 429 -8.26 -9.90 19.39
C GLY A 429 -7.39 -9.64 20.62
N LEU A 430 -7.59 -8.52 21.33
CA LEU A 430 -6.85 -8.19 22.55
C LEU A 430 -7.41 -8.95 23.76
N PRO A 431 -6.59 -9.16 24.82
CA PRO A 431 -7.09 -9.71 26.08
C PRO A 431 -8.27 -8.88 26.63
N GLU A 432 -9.22 -9.55 27.28
CA GLU A 432 -10.36 -8.86 27.88
C GLU A 432 -9.93 -7.73 28.83
N GLY A 433 -10.55 -6.56 28.68
CA GLY A 433 -10.24 -5.37 29.47
C GLY A 433 -9.00 -4.59 29.00
N ALA A 434 -8.28 -5.04 27.97
CA ALA A 434 -7.16 -4.31 27.40
C ALA A 434 -7.63 -3.13 26.52
N ALA A 435 -7.05 -1.95 26.75
CA ALA A 435 -7.18 -0.78 25.91
C ALA A 435 -5.87 -0.59 25.12
N PRO A 436 -5.90 -0.56 23.78
CA PRO A 436 -4.66 -0.43 23.01
C PRO A 436 -4.14 0.99 22.95
N ALA A 437 -2.84 1.12 22.66
CA ALA A 437 -2.29 2.38 22.21
C ALA A 437 -2.81 2.71 20.80
N ALA A 438 -3.41 3.89 20.61
CA ALA A 438 -3.93 4.29 19.30
C ALA A 438 -2.84 4.27 18.20
N GLY A 439 -1.61 4.65 18.55
CA GLY A 439 -0.47 4.61 17.63
C GLY A 439 -0.13 3.20 17.13
N SER A 440 -0.21 2.17 17.99
CA SER A 440 0.07 0.79 17.57
C SER A 440 -1.04 0.19 16.71
N VAL A 441 -2.31 0.56 16.95
CA VAL A 441 -3.42 0.18 16.06
C VAL A 441 -3.21 0.80 14.66
N LEU A 442 -2.82 2.07 14.59
CA LEU A 442 -2.52 2.73 13.32
C LEU A 442 -1.30 2.13 12.62
N ALA A 443 -0.25 1.78 13.35
CA ALA A 443 0.92 1.09 12.79
C ALA A 443 0.52 -0.27 12.22
N ARG A 444 -0.31 -1.03 12.94
CA ARG A 444 -0.85 -2.31 12.49
C ARG A 444 -1.69 -2.17 11.22
N LEU A 445 -2.60 -1.21 11.17
CA LEU A 445 -3.47 -0.97 10.01
C LEU A 445 -2.75 -0.40 8.78
N ARG A 446 -1.55 0.18 8.95
CA ARG A 446 -0.71 0.60 7.82
C ARG A 446 0.12 -0.54 7.27
N TRP A 447 0.41 -1.53 8.11
CA TRP A 447 1.09 -2.74 7.70
C TRP A 447 0.12 -3.67 6.97
N GLU A 448 -1.12 -3.78 7.44
CA GLU A 448 -2.19 -4.55 6.78
C GLU A 448 -2.73 -3.83 5.54
#